data_AF-A0A356F5H2-F1
#
_entry.id   AF-A0A356F5H2-F1
#
_cell.length_a   1.000
_cell.length_b   1.000
_cell.length_c   1.000
_cell.angle_alpha   90.00
_cell.angle_beta   90.00
_cell.angle_gamma   90.00
#
_symmetry.space_group_name_H-M   'P 1'
#
loop_
_entity.id
_entity.type
_entity.pdbx_description
1 polymer ?
#
loop_
_entity_poly.entity_id
_entity_poly.type
_entity_poly.pdbx_seq_one_letter_code
_entity_poly.pdbx_strand_id
1 'polypeptide(L)' 'MDGNRRWAKKRGLPAAMGHKKGAEVLIDTAKAVKNFGVKYMTVYAFSTENWQ' A
#
# COMPACT_ATOMS: atom_id res chain seq x y z
N MET A 1 -2.25 -1.13 -4.00
CA MET A 1 -1.30 -1.76 -3.05
C MET A 1 -1.83 -3.14 -2.75
N ASP A 2 -1.20 -4.19 -3.27
CA ASP A 2 -1.60 -5.57 -2.94
C ASP A 2 -0.43 -6.32 -2.31
N GLY A 3 -0.73 -7.38 -1.56
CA GLY A 3 0.27 -8.23 -0.94
C GLY A 3 0.66 -7.85 0.48
N ASN A 4 0.12 -6.76 1.05
CA ASN A 4 0.40 -6.34 2.43
C ASN A 4 0.18 -7.47 3.45
N ARG A 5 -0.96 -8.16 3.38
CA ARG A 5 -1.28 -9.32 4.23
C ARG A 5 -0.34 -10.51 3.97
N ARG A 6 -0.02 -10.78 2.70
CA ARG A 6 0.92 -11.85 2.31
C ARG A 6 2.34 -11.57 2.81
N TRP A 7 2.79 -10.32 2.74
CA TRP A 7 4.09 -9.86 3.21
C TRP A 7 4.23 -10.04 4.73
N ALA A 8 3.19 -9.69 5.49
CA ALA A 8 3.15 -9.88 6.95
C ALA A 8 3.12 -11.38 7.32
N LYS A 9 2.27 -12.17 6.64
CA LYS A 9 2.18 -13.63 6.85
C LYS A 9 3.52 -14.33 6.63
N LYS A 10 4.24 -13.99 5.56
CA LYS A 10 5.58 -14.55 5.27
C LYS A 10 6.63 -14.24 6.35
N ARG A 11 6.35 -13.28 7.24
CA ARG A 11 7.25 -12.83 8.32
C ARG A 11 6.74 -13.16 9.72
N GLY A 12 5.63 -13.90 9.84
CA GLY A 12 5.00 -14.18 11.13
C GLY A 12 4.47 -12.93 11.84
N LEU A 13 4.18 -11.85 11.09
CA LEU A 13 3.71 -10.58 11.65
C LEU A 13 2.19 -10.44 11.52
N PRO A 14 1.54 -9.64 12.41
CA PRO A 14 0.14 -9.27 12.27
C PRO A 14 -0.13 -8.55 10.95
N ALA A 15 -1.33 -8.76 10.37
CA ALA A 15 -1.73 -8.13 9.10
C ALA A 15 -1.60 -6.60 9.14
N ALA A 16 -1.90 -5.96 10.27
CA ALA A 16 -1.76 -4.52 10.48
C ALA A 16 -0.34 -4.01 10.18
N MET A 17 0.71 -4.78 10.50
CA MET A 17 2.10 -4.42 10.18
C MET A 17 2.35 -4.41 8.67
N GLY A 18 1.71 -5.32 7.93
CA GLY A 18 1.73 -5.30 6.47
C GLY A 18 1.06 -4.07 5.88
N HIS A 19 -0.10 -3.66 6.43
CA HIS A 19 -0.78 -2.43 6.00
C HIS A 19 0.02 -1.18 6.32
N LYS A 20 0.62 -1.11 7.52
CA LYS A 20 1.55 -0.04 7.90
C LYS A 20 2.71 0.05 6.90
N LYS A 21 3.32 -1.09 6.55
CA LYS A 21 4.41 -1.12 5.57
C LYS A 21 3.95 -0.66 4.18
N GLY A 22 2.75 -1.06 3.76
CA GLY A 22 2.16 -0.60 2.51
C GLY A 22 1.95 0.91 2.46
N ALA A 23 1.54 1.53 3.58
CA ALA A 23 1.38 2.98 3.68
C ALA A 23 2.72 3.73 3.56
N GLU A 24 3.79 3.23 4.20
CA GLU A 24 5.15 3.80 4.05
C GLU A 24 5.59 3.78 2.58
N VAL A 25 5.43 2.64 1.89
CA VAL A 25 5.78 2.50 0.47
C VAL A 25 4.96 3.43 -0.41
N LEU A 26 3.67 3.61 -0.10
CA LEU A 26 2.81 4.54 -0.84
C LEU A 26 3.31 5.98 -0.72
N ILE A 27 3.74 6.42 0.47
CA ILE A 27 4.29 7.77 0.68
C ILE A 27 5.54 7.97 -0.17
N ASP A 28 6.47 7.01 -0.16
CA ASP A 28 7.70 7.10 -0.95
C ASP A 28 7.42 7.06 -2.46
N THR A 29 6.45 6.26 -2.88
CA THR A 29 5.98 6.23 -4.27
C THR A 29 5.38 7.57 -4.68
N ALA A 30 4.54 8.19 -3.84
CA ALA A 30 3.93 9.49 -4.14
C ALA A 30 4.98 10.61 -4.26
N LYS A 31 6.04 10.58 -3.44
CA LYS A 31 7.18 11.50 -3.57
C LYS A 31 7.90 11.29 -4.91
N ALA A 32 8.13 10.05 -5.31
CA ALA A 32 8.75 9.74 -6.60
C ALA A 32 7.88 10.21 -7.77
N VAL A 33 6.57 9.92 -7.74
CA VAL A 33 5.58 10.38 -8.73
C VAL A 33 5.63 11.90 -8.90
N LYS A 34 5.68 12.65 -7.79
CA LYS A 34 5.86 14.10 -7.79
C LYS A 34 7.17 14.51 -8.49
N ASN A 35 8.28 13.86 -8.17
CA ASN A 35 9.59 14.17 -8.77
C ASN A 35 9.64 13.88 -10.28
N PHE A 36 8.86 12.92 -10.76
CA PHE A 36 8.73 12.62 -12.20
C PHE A 36 7.75 13.54 -12.95
N GLY A 37 7.14 14.53 -12.27
CA GLY A 37 6.21 15.46 -12.90
C GLY A 37 4.85 14.84 -13.27
N VAL A 38 4.52 13.67 -12.70
CA VAL A 38 3.24 13.00 -12.93
C VAL A 38 2.15 13.77 -12.20
N LYS A 39 1.13 14.22 -12.94
CA LYS A 39 0.07 15.10 -12.41
C LYS A 39 -0.98 14.37 -11.58
N TYR A 40 -1.22 13.09 -11.87
CA TYR A 40 -2.27 12.31 -11.23
C TYR A 40 -1.78 10.90 -10.91
N MET A 41 -2.08 10.45 -9.69
CA MET A 41 -1.87 9.09 -9.22
C MET A 41 -3.12 8.64 -8.48
N THR A 42 -3.79 7.61 -9.00
CA THR A 42 -4.95 7.01 -8.36
C THR A 42 -4.52 5.71 -7.70
N VAL A 43 -4.93 5.49 -6.45
CA VAL A 43 -4.49 4.35 -5.65
C VAL A 43 -5.68 3.56 -5.17
N TYR A 44 -5.64 2.25 -5.42
CA TYR A 44 -6.63 1.35 -4.85
C TYR A 44 -6.21 0.94 -3.43
N ALA A 45 -6.83 1.59 -2.44
CA ALA A 45 -6.55 1.40 -1.01
C ALA A 45 -7.55 0.44 -0.34
N PHE A 46 -8.82 0.46 -0.78
CA PHE A 46 -9.89 -0.36 -0.25
C PHE A 46 -10.98 -0.53 -1.33
N SER A 47 -11.55 -1.73 -1.44
CA SER A 47 -12.65 -2.05 -2.36
C SER A 47 -13.99 -2.22 -1.65
N THR A 48 -15.07 -2.16 -2.41
CA THR A 48 -16.43 -2.49 -1.93
C THR A 48 -16.52 -3.93 -1.41
N GLU A 49 -15.77 -4.86 -2.00
CA GLU A 49 -15.73 -6.28 -1.62
C GLU A 49 -14.89 -6.53 -0.37
N ASN A 50 -14.07 -5.57 0.08
CA ASN A 50 -13.30 -5.73 1.32
C ASN A 50 -14.16 -5.66 2.60
N TRP A 51 -15.45 -5.35 2.48
CA TRP A 51 -16.42 -5.44 3.57
C TRP A 51 -17.00 -6.85 3.78
N GLN A 52 -16.82 -7.76 2.82
CA GLN A 52 -17.22 -9.17 2.93
C GLN A 52 -16.23 -9.94 3.81
#